data_AF-F2B9C3-F1
#
_entry.id   AF-F2B9C3-F1
#
_cell.length_a   1.000
_cell.length_b   1.000
_cell.length_c   1.000
_cell.angle_alpha   90.00
_cell.angle_beta   90.00
_cell.angle_gamma   90.00
#
_symmetry.space_group_name_H-M   'P 1'
#
loop_
_entity.id
_entity.type
_entity.pdbx_description
1 polymer ?
#
loop_
_entity_poly.entity_id
_entity_poly.type
_entity_poly.pdbx_seq_one_letter_code
_entity_poly.pdbx_strand_id
1 'polypeptide(L)' 'MTANKPNRPSEKTPLPEPVPPADWECCGSECGEACTFAVYRREKAEYDAQQQALKGKP' A
#
# COMPACT_ATOMS: atom_id res chain seq x y z
N MET A 1 -8.57 29.84 0.34
CA MET A 1 -7.61 28.79 -0.04
C MET A 1 -8.13 27.48 0.55
N THR A 2 -8.89 26.69 -0.21
CA THR A 2 -9.53 25.47 0.29
C THR A 2 -8.49 24.35 0.35
N ALA A 3 -8.34 23.72 1.51
CA ALA A 3 -7.46 22.58 1.70
C ALA A 3 -7.99 21.38 0.86
N ASN A 4 -7.18 20.93 -0.09
CA ASN A 4 -7.34 19.65 -0.76
C ASN A 4 -7.28 18.54 0.29
N LYS A 5 -8.44 17.96 0.62
CA LYS A 5 -8.53 16.78 1.48
C LYS A 5 -8.17 15.56 0.62
N PRO A 6 -7.15 14.76 0.97
CA PRO A 6 -6.72 13.65 0.13
C PRO A 6 -7.83 12.60 0.08
N ASN A 7 -8.02 12.03 -1.11
CA ASN A 7 -8.96 10.96 -1.42
C ASN A 7 -8.96 9.87 -0.34
N ARG A 8 -9.99 9.87 0.50
CA ARG A 8 -10.33 8.71 1.33
C ARG A 8 -10.82 7.63 0.37
N PRO A 9 -10.18 6.44 0.29
CA PRO A 9 -10.63 5.39 -0.60
C PRO A 9 -12.08 5.05 -0.22
N SER A 10 -12.99 5.35 -1.13
CA SER A 10 -14.40 4.99 -1.00
C SER A 10 -14.45 3.46 -0.96
N GLU A 11 -15.13 2.90 0.04
CA GLU A 11 -15.27 1.45 0.37
C GLU A 11 -15.70 0.52 -0.81
N LYS A 12 -15.90 1.07 -2.01
CA LYS A 12 -16.33 0.35 -3.21
C LYS A 12 -15.24 0.10 -4.24
N THR A 13 -14.06 0.71 -4.13
CA THR A 13 -12.98 0.51 -5.11
C THR A 13 -11.96 -0.48 -4.57
N PRO A 14 -11.62 -1.56 -5.32
CA PRO A 14 -10.51 -2.42 -4.96
C PRO A 14 -9.24 -1.58 -4.75
N LEU A 15 -8.48 -1.86 -3.69
CA LEU A 15 -7.15 -1.31 -3.51
C LEU A 15 -6.35 -1.65 -4.77
N PRO A 16 -5.58 -0.70 -5.34
CA PRO A 16 -4.66 -1.02 -6.42
C PRO A 16 -3.59 -1.99 -5.90
N GLU A 17 -3.11 -2.88 -6.77
CA GLU A 17 -2.00 -3.76 -6.42
C GLU A 17 -0.75 -2.91 -6.14
N PRO A 18 -0.11 -3.04 -4.96
CA PRO A 18 1.09 -2.29 -4.66
C PRO A 18 2.26 -2.79 -5.50
N VAL A 19 3.04 -1.86 -6.04
CA VAL A 19 4.23 -2.18 -6.84
C VAL A 19 5.42 -2.39 -5.90
N PRO A 20 6.17 -3.50 -6.01
CA PRO A 20 7.35 -3.71 -5.19
C PRO A 20 8.39 -2.62 -5.50
N PRO A 21 9.03 -2.02 -4.48
CA PRO A 21 10.19 -1.17 -4.70
C PRO A 21 11.31 -1.99 -5.33
N ALA A 22 12.16 -1.34 -6.13
CA ALA A 22 13.31 -2.03 -6.70
C ALA A 22 14.30 -2.45 -5.61
N ASP A 23 15.14 -3.46 -5.88
CA ASP A 23 16.08 -3.97 -4.86
C ASP A 23 17.13 -2.92 -4.41
N TRP A 24 17.34 -1.89 -5.23
CA TRP A 24 18.18 -0.72 -4.90
C TRP A 24 17.40 0.40 -4.19
N GLU A 25 16.07 0.34 -4.21
CA GLU A 25 15.17 1.23 -3.50
C GLU A 25 15.02 0.70 -2.06
N CYS A 26 16.14 0.83 -1.34
CA CYS A 26 16.17 1.05 0.10
C CYS A 26 15.86 -0.15 1.03
N CYS A 27 16.93 -0.78 1.52
CA CYS A 27 16.98 -1.49 2.81
C CYS A 27 18.46 -1.61 3.28
N GLY A 28 19.04 -0.48 3.71
CA GLY A 28 20.42 -0.34 4.23
C GLY A 28 20.55 0.81 5.23
N SER A 29 21.73 1.04 5.83
CA SER A 29 21.94 2.02 6.93
C SER A 29 21.63 3.48 6.58
N GLU A 30 21.62 3.84 5.29
CA GLU A 30 21.34 5.20 4.80
C GLU A 30 19.84 5.52 4.70
N CYS A 31 18.98 4.55 4.95
CA CYS A 31 17.55 4.61 4.72
C CYS A 31 16.70 5.08 5.91
N GLY A 32 17.19 6.02 6.72
CA GLY A 32 16.38 6.68 7.77
C GLY A 32 15.49 5.76 8.62
N GLU A 33 14.32 6.26 9.06
CA GLU A 33 13.37 5.52 9.91
C GLU A 33 12.40 4.59 9.16
N ALA A 34 12.40 4.54 7.83
CA ALA A 34 11.44 3.73 7.07
C ALA A 34 12.07 3.06 5.84
N CYS A 35 12.41 1.75 5.95
CA CYS A 35 12.72 0.94 4.76
C CYS A 35 11.45 0.90 3.87
N THR A 36 11.57 1.29 2.60
CA THR A 36 10.46 1.33 1.63
C THR A 36 9.73 -0.01 1.53
N PHE A 37 10.46 -1.12 1.68
CA PHE A 37 9.86 -2.45 1.75
C PHE A 37 8.92 -2.64 2.93
N ALA A 38 9.12 -1.95 4.07
CA ALA A 38 8.21 -2.03 5.21
C ALA A 38 6.84 -1.39 4.88
N VAL A 39 6.85 -0.26 4.17
CA VAL A 39 5.63 0.39 3.67
C VAL A 39 4.95 -0.51 2.65
N TYR A 40 5.69 -0.99 1.66
CA TYR A 40 5.18 -1.95 0.65
C TYR A 40 4.54 -3.18 1.29
N ARG A 41 5.18 -3.78 2.30
CA ARG A 41 4.64 -4.95 3.00
C ARG A 41 3.32 -4.64 3.71
N ARG A 42 3.17 -3.44 4.30
CA ARG A 42 1.92 -3.03 4.94
C ARG A 42 0.81 -2.90 3.90
N GLU A 43 1.07 -2.18 2.81
CA GLU A 43 0.10 -1.96 1.73
C GLU A 43 -0.29 -3.27 1.04
N LYS A 44 0.68 -4.17 0.83
CA LYS A 44 0.44 -5.51 0.29
C LYS A 44 -0.44 -6.36 1.18
N ALA A 45 -0.24 -6.31 2.50
CA ALA A 45 -1.10 -7.05 3.43
C ALA A 45 -2.55 -6.56 3.36
N GLU A 46 -2.78 -5.25 3.26
CA GLU A 46 -4.12 -4.66 3.11
C GLU A 46 -4.77 -5.04 1.77
N TYR A 47 -4.01 -4.96 0.67
CA TYR A 47 -4.45 -5.42 -0.64
C TYR A 47 -4.83 -6.90 -0.63
N ASP A 48 -3.96 -7.77 -0.11
CA ASP A 48 -4.18 -9.22 -0.07
C ASP A 48 -5.40 -9.58 0.78
N ALA A 49 -5.62 -8.91 1.91
CA ALA A 49 -6.81 -9.08 2.75
C ALA A 49 -8.09 -8.70 1.99
N GLN A 50 -8.06 -7.59 1.25
CA GLN A 50 -9.21 -7.18 0.44
C GLN A 50 -9.46 -8.16 -0.71
N GLN A 51 -8.42 -8.62 -1.40
CA GLN A 51 -8.55 -9.60 -2.48
C GLN A 51 -9.14 -10.92 -1.98
N GLN A 52 -8.77 -11.37 -0.77
CA GLN A 52 -9.39 -12.54 -0.15
C GLN A 52 -10.88 -12.30 0.15
N ALA A 53 -11.23 -11.14 0.71
CA ALA A 53 -12.62 -10.77 0.97
C ALA A 53 -13.48 -10.65 -0.30
N LEU A 54 -12.88 -10.21 -1.42
CA LEU A 54 -13.56 -10.14 -2.72
C LEU A 54 -13.71 -11.52 -3.37
N LYS A 55 -12.69 -12.37 -3.30
CA LYS A 55 -12.73 -13.75 -3.82
C LYS A 55 -13.68 -14.67 -3.04
N GLY A 56 -13.93 -14.35 -1.77
CA GLY A 56 -14.88 -15.07 -0.91
C GLY A 56 -16.35 -14.63 -1.05
N LYS A 57 -16.67 -13.66 -1.92
CA LYS A 57 -18.07 -13.33 -2.24
C LYS A 57 -18.57 -14.28 -3.34
N PRO A 58 -19.63 -15.07 -3.09
CA PRO A 58 -20.28 -15.89 -4.11
C PRO A 58 -20.93 -15.04 -5.21
#